data_AF-A0A317HPT0-F1
#
_entry.id   AF-A0A317HPT0-F1
#
_cell.length_a   1.000
_cell.length_b   1.000
_cell.length_c   1.000
_cell.angle_alpha   90.00
_cell.angle_beta   90.00
_cell.angle_gamma   90.00
#
_symmetry.space_group_name_H-M   'P 1'
#
loop_
_entity.id
_entity.type
_entity.pdbx_description
1 polymer ?
#
loop_
_entity_poly.entity_id
_entity_poly.type
_entity_poly.pdbx_seq_one_letter_code
_entity_poly.pdbx_strand_id
1 'polypeptide(L)'
;MAKVTGKFQITLPKALVDRCGIRVGDELELRPLGRSIQIDRRITPKASELREKLTQFDQATLRQRTRQRTRSIPMSRARGWTREDLNGRGRAR
;
A
#
# COMPACT_ATOMS: atom_id res chain seq x y z
N MET A 1 21.26 -12.41 -16.33
CA MET A 1 21.55 -12.49 -14.88
C MET A 1 22.09 -11.14 -14.43
N ALA A 2 21.50 -10.54 -13.38
CA ALA A 2 22.04 -9.30 -12.82
C ALA A 2 23.20 -9.65 -11.88
N LYS A 3 24.36 -9.00 -12.06
CA LYS A 3 25.54 -9.17 -11.20
C LYS A 3 25.68 -7.94 -10.32
N VAL A 4 26.03 -8.18 -9.05
CA VAL A 4 26.38 -7.12 -8.11
C VAL A 4 27.84 -6.73 -8.34
N THR A 5 28.12 -5.46 -8.59
CA THR A 5 29.50 -4.96 -8.78
C THR A 5 30.14 -4.56 -7.43
N GLY A 6 31.43 -4.22 -7.44
CA GLY A 6 32.21 -3.90 -6.23
C GLY A 6 31.74 -2.68 -5.41
N LYS A 7 30.66 -2.00 -5.83
CA LYS A 7 30.00 -0.92 -5.07
C LYS A 7 28.53 -1.24 -4.74
N PHE A 8 28.18 -2.52 -4.71
CA PHE A 8 26.79 -2.99 -4.55
C PHE A 8 25.83 -2.46 -5.61
N GLN A 9 26.34 -2.11 -6.80
CA GLN A 9 25.51 -1.67 -7.90
C GLN A 9 24.95 -2.88 -8.64
N ILE A 10 23.69 -2.77 -9.04
CA ILE A 10 23.00 -3.79 -9.83
C ILE A 10 22.72 -3.19 -11.20
N THR A 11 23.07 -3.91 -12.26
CA THR A 11 22.70 -3.52 -13.62
C THR A 11 21.27 -3.95 -13.90
N LEU A 12 20.39 -2.99 -14.23
CA LEU A 12 19.02 -3.27 -14.62
C LEU A 12 18.95 -3.50 -16.14
N PRO A 13 18.25 -4.56 -16.61
CA PRO A 13 18.00 -4.76 -18.03
C PRO A 13 17.23 -3.58 -18.63
N LYS A 14 17.59 -3.17 -19.85
CA LYS A 14 16.93 -2.04 -20.56
C LYS A 14 15.41 -2.19 -20.61
N ALA A 15 14.90 -3.38 -20.92
CA ALA A 15 13.46 -3.64 -20.97
C ALA A 15 12.72 -3.38 -19.64
N LEU A 16 13.40 -3.55 -18.49
CA LEU A 16 12.85 -3.26 -17.18
C LEU A 16 12.89 -1.76 -16.88
N VAL A 17 13.99 -1.09 -17.23
CA VAL A 17 14.14 0.36 -17.14
C VAL A 17 13.04 1.08 -17.93
N ASP A 18 12.79 0.65 -19.17
CA ASP A 18 11.77 1.23 -20.05
C ASP A 18 10.35 1.00 -19.49
N ARG A 19 10.05 -0.21 -19.01
CA ARG A 19 8.74 -0.56 -18.43
C ARG A 19 8.44 0.21 -17.14
N CYS A 20 9.46 0.43 -16.31
CA CYS A 20 9.33 1.16 -15.06
C CYS A 20 9.49 2.68 -15.24
N GLY A 21 9.82 3.15 -16.46
CA GLY A 21 10.01 4.57 -16.75
C GLY A 21 11.17 5.21 -15.99
N ILE A 22 12.19 4.43 -15.65
CA ILE A 22 13.38 4.90 -14.92
C ILE A 22 14.31 5.59 -15.91
N ARG A 23 14.81 6.77 -15.56
CA ARG A 23 15.77 7.52 -16.40
C ARG A 23 17.07 7.78 -15.65
N VAL A 24 18.14 8.02 -16.41
CA VAL A 24 19.42 8.47 -15.83
C VAL A 24 19.18 9.83 -15.18
N GLY A 25 19.58 9.96 -13.90
CA GLY A 25 19.34 11.14 -13.08
C GLY A 25 18.10 11.06 -12.18
N ASP A 26 17.29 10.00 -12.28
CA ASP A 26 16.19 9.77 -11.34
C ASP A 26 16.72 9.47 -9.92
N GLU A 27 16.12 10.09 -8.91
CA GLU A 27 16.29 9.69 -7.52
C GLU A 27 15.35 8.53 -7.19
N LEU A 28 15.92 7.45 -6.65
CA LEU A 28 15.20 6.22 -6.30
C LEU A 28 15.36 5.93 -4.80
N GLU A 29 14.30 5.42 -4.19
CA GLU A 29 14.31 4.91 -2.83
C GLU A 29 14.28 3.38 -2.86
N LEU A 30 15.18 2.77 -2.08
CA LEU A 30 15.30 1.32 -1.97
C LEU A 30 14.78 0.88 -0.61
N ARG A 31 13.78 -0.01 -0.59
CA ARG A 31 13.20 -0.54 0.65
C ARG A 31 13.24 -2.07 0.66
N PRO A 32 13.55 -2.70 1.80
CA PRO A 32 13.46 -4.16 1.91
C PRO A 32 11.99 -4.59 1.95
N LEU A 33 11.64 -5.58 1.12
CA LEU A 33 10.32 -6.20 1.10
C LEU A 33 10.48 -7.73 1.19
N GLY A 34 10.52 -8.23 2.42
CA GLY A 34 10.74 -9.65 2.70
C GLY A 34 12.07 -10.14 2.14
N ARG A 35 12.03 -10.93 1.05
CA ARG A 35 13.21 -11.45 0.33
C ARG A 35 13.56 -10.67 -0.94
N SER A 36 12.92 -9.52 -1.15
CA SER A 36 13.09 -8.69 -2.34
C SER A 36 13.47 -7.26 -1.96
N ILE A 37 14.04 -6.52 -2.91
CA ILE A 37 14.26 -5.08 -2.78
C ILE A 37 13.22 -4.40 -3.65
N GLN A 38 12.41 -3.54 -3.04
CA GLN A 38 11.50 -2.66 -3.77
C GLN A 38 12.24 -1.39 -4.14
N ILE A 39 12.10 -0.99 -5.41
CA ILE A 39 12.66 0.25 -5.96
C ILE A 39 11.48 1.16 -6.25
N ASP A 40 11.34 2.21 -5.46
CA ASP A 40 10.32 3.23 -5.66
C ASP A 40 10.99 4.49 -6.22
N ARG A 41 10.33 5.18 -7.16
CA ARG A 41 10.78 6.52 -7.55
C ARG A 41 10.57 7.44 -6.36
N ARG A 42 11.51 8.34 -6.10
CA ARG A 42 11.34 9.41 -5.12
C ARG A 42 10.32 10.41 -5.66
N ILE A 43 9.05 10.03 -5.60
CA ILE A 43 7.95 10.91 -5.92
C ILE A 43 7.81 11.81 -4.70
N THR A 44 8.39 13.00 -4.74
CA THR A 44 7.90 14.07 -3.87
C THR A 44 6.45 14.28 -4.29
N PRO A 45 5.45 13.90 -3.46
CA PRO A 45 4.06 14.07 -3.86
C PRO A 45 3.87 15.55 -4.16
N LYS A 46 3.51 15.87 -5.41
CA LYS A 46 3.17 17.25 -5.74
C LYS A 46 2.03 17.64 -4.80
N ALA A 47 2.12 18.81 -4.18
CA ALA A 47 1.11 19.25 -3.22
C ALA A 47 -0.33 19.22 -3.80
N SER A 48 -0.46 19.31 -5.13
CA SER A 48 -1.71 19.10 -5.87
C SER A 48 -2.29 17.69 -5.70
N GLU A 49 -1.47 16.64 -5.81
CA GLU A 49 -1.90 15.24 -5.72
C GLU A 49 -2.38 14.87 -4.30
N LEU A 50 -1.79 15.48 -3.27
CA LEU A 50 -2.23 15.29 -1.89
C LEU A 50 -3.63 15.89 -1.65
N ARG A 51 -3.87 17.10 -2.17
CA ARG A 51 -5.18 17.77 -2.05
C ARG A 51 -6.27 16.99 -2.77
N GLU A 52 -5.97 16.45 -3.95
CA GLU A 52 -6.92 15.62 -4.70
C GLU A 52 -7.25 14.33 -3.95
N LYS A 53 -6.25 13.64 -3.39
CA LYS A 53 -6.46 12.43 -2.56
C LYS A 53 -7.33 12.71 -1.33
N LEU A 54 -7.07 13.81 -0.62
CA LEU A 54 -7.87 14.21 0.54
C LEU A 54 -9.32 14.51 0.13
N THR A 55 -9.51 15.23 -0.99
CA THR A 55 -10.84 15.54 -1.51
C THR A 55 -11.63 14.27 -1.84
N GLN A 56 -10.99 13.29 -2.50
CA GLN A 56 -11.62 12.00 -2.81
C GLN A 56 -11.95 11.22 -1.53
N PHE A 57 -11.07 11.25 -0.53
CA PHE A 57 -11.29 10.62 0.77
C PHE A 57 -12.49 11.23 1.50
N ASP A 58 -12.60 12.55 1.53
CA ASP A 58 -13.73 13.26 2.15
C ASP A 58 -15.05 12.92 1.46
N GLN A 59 -15.08 12.92 0.12
CA GLN A 59 -16.25 12.50 -0.65
C GLN A 59 -16.65 11.05 -0.39
N ALA A 60 -15.70 10.13 -0.24
CA ALA A 60 -15.98 8.74 0.12
C ALA A 60 -16.56 8.64 1.54
N THR A 61 -16.01 9.41 2.48
CA THR A 61 -16.45 9.46 3.88
C THR A 61 -17.87 10.02 3.99
N LEU A 62 -18.19 11.09 3.25
CA LEU A 62 -19.53 11.65 3.20
C LEU A 62 -20.55 10.64 2.65
N ARG A 63 -20.22 9.97 1.53
CA ARG A 63 -21.06 8.90 0.97
C ARG A 63 -21.29 7.76 1.98
N GLN A 64 -20.28 7.43 2.79
CA GLN A 64 -20.41 6.40 3.81
C GLN A 64 -21.29 6.86 4.98
N ARG A 65 -21.17 8.10 5.43
CA ARG A 65 -22.03 8.69 6.49
C ARG A 65 -23.49 8.69 6.07
N THR A 66 -23.79 9.08 4.82
CA THR A 66 -25.16 9.04 4.28
C THR A 66 -25.72 7.61 4.25
N ARG A 67 -24.90 6.63 3.84
CA ARG A 67 -25.28 5.22 3.88
C ARG A 67 -25.58 4.73 5.30
N GLN A 68 -24.75 5.09 6.28
CA GLN A 68 -24.96 4.71 7.68
C GLN A 68 -26.23 5.32 8.27
N ARG A 69 -26.56 6.57 7.92
CA ARG A 69 -27.81 7.22 8.36
C ARG A 69 -29.06 6.48 7.88
N THR A 70 -29.00 5.90 6.69
CA THR A 70 -30.16 5.25 6.06
C THR A 70 -30.22 3.75 6.38
N ARG A 71 -29.08 3.13 6.68
CA ARG A 71 -28.97 1.68 6.91
C ARG A 71 -29.00 1.36 8.40
N SER A 72 -30.18 1.06 8.93
CA SER A 72 -30.30 0.30 10.18
C SER A 72 -29.85 -1.13 9.92
N ILE A 73 -28.65 -1.49 10.38
CA ILE A 73 -28.22 -2.88 10.36
C ILE A 73 -28.89 -3.54 11.57
N PRO A 74 -29.79 -4.53 11.37
CA PRO A 74 -30.33 -5.27 12.49
C PRO A 74 -29.16 -5.87 13.29
N MET A 75 -29.19 -5.71 14.61
CA MET A 75 -28.21 -6.37 15.49
C MET A 75 -28.16 -7.84 15.10
N SER A 76 -26.98 -8.33 14.69
CA SER A 76 -26.84 -9.74 14.35
C SER A 76 -27.19 -10.55 15.59
N ARG A 77 -28.21 -11.41 15.50
CA ARG A 77 -28.38 -12.47 16.50
C ARG A 77 -27.06 -13.25 16.58
N ALA A 78 -26.64 -13.51 17.81
CA ALA A 78 -25.33 -14.01 18.21
C ALA A 78 -24.60 -14.77 17.10
N ARG A 79 -23.44 -14.25 16.66
CA ARG A 79 -22.60 -14.83 15.59
C ARG A 79 -21.93 -16.16 15.99
N GLY A 80 -22.47 -16.86 17.00
CA GLY A 80 -21.92 -18.06 17.61
C GLY A 80 -20.63 -17.85 18.41
N TRP A 81 -19.97 -16.70 18.26
CA TRP A 81 -18.69 -16.37 18.90
C TRP A 81 -18.67 -14.93 19.42
N THR A 82 -18.06 -14.77 20.58
CA THR A 82 -17.80 -13.49 21.25
C THR A 82 -16.51 -12.85 20.70
N ARG A 83 -16.29 -11.57 21.00
CA ARG A 83 -15.08 -10.84 20.59
C ARG A 83 -13.83 -11.47 21.23
N GLU A 84 -14.01 -12.00 22.43
CA GLU A 84 -13.04 -12.67 23.28
C GLU A 84 -12.62 -14.02 22.67
N ASP A 85 -13.56 -14.75 22.07
CA ASP A 85 -13.28 -16.02 21.38
C ASP A 85 -12.28 -15.86 20.21
N LEU A 86 -12.27 -14.70 19.55
CA LEU A 86 -11.30 -14.42 18.47
C LEU A 86 -9.86 -14.30 18.98
N ASN A 87 -9.67 -13.81 20.21
CA ASN A 87 -8.33 -13.64 20.77
C ASN A 87 -7.76 -14.98 21.29
N GLY A 88 -8.61 -15.99 21.52
CA GLY A 88 -8.20 -17.33 21.93
C GLY A 88 -7.72 -18.24 20.79
N ARG A 89 -8.20 -18.02 19.54
CA ARG A 89 -7.85 -18.86 18.37
C ARG A 89 -6.52 -18.50 17.71
N GLY A 90 -5.53 -18.17 18.52
CA GLY A 90 -4.25 -17.62 18.06
C GLY A 90 -3.07 -17.98 18.96
N ARG A 91 -2.97 -19.23 19.41
CA ARG A 91 -1.66 -19.82 19.74
C ARG A 91 -1.48 -21.07 18.91
N ALA A 92 -0.84 -20.91 17.75
CA ALA A 92 -0.16 -22.02 17.10
C ALA A 92 0.87 -22.55 18.11
N ARG A 93 0.75 -23.83 18.48
CA ARG A 93 1.85 -24.56 19.10
C ARG A 93 2.86 -24.94 18.03
#